data_AF-A0A7Y1MSG3-F1
#
_entry.id   AF-A0A7Y1MSG3-F1
#
_cell.length_a   1.000
_cell.length_b   1.000
_cell.length_c   1.000
_cell.angle_alpha   90.00
_cell.angle_beta   90.00
_cell.angle_gamma   90.00
#
_symmetry.space_group_name_H-M   'P 1'
#
loop_
_entity.id
_entity.type
_entity.pdbx_description
1 polymer ?
#
loop_
_entity_poly.entity_id
_entity_poly.type
_entity_poly.pdbx_seq_one_letter_code
_entity_poly.pdbx_strand_id
1 'polypeptide(L)' 'MLTCKEQVARSSDYLDGQLTFRERLFMRQHLLFCGHCRRFMRQMRLIQATLRILPEPEVADAEGLAERLASELKHNS' A
#
# COMPACT_ATOMS: atom_id res chain seq x y z
N MET A 1 6.97 -23.49 -3.58
CA MET A 1 7.02 -22.41 -4.59
C MET A 1 5.74 -21.62 -4.45
N LEU A 2 5.82 -20.30 -4.22
CA LEU A 2 4.64 -19.44 -4.27
C LEU A 2 4.11 -19.42 -5.70
N THR A 3 2.80 -19.53 -5.85
CA THR A 3 2.12 -19.29 -7.13
C THR A 3 2.10 -17.79 -7.43
N CYS A 4 1.97 -17.42 -8.71
CA CYS A 4 1.81 -16.01 -9.09
C CYS A 4 0.62 -15.34 -8.39
N LYS A 5 -0.45 -16.09 -8.13
CA LYS A 5 -1.65 -15.59 -7.43
C LYS A 5 -1.35 -15.23 -5.98
N GLU A 6 -0.68 -16.12 -5.24
CA GLU A 6 -0.27 -15.87 -3.86
C GLU A 6 0.76 -14.73 -3.78
N GLN A 7 1.66 -14.66 -4.77
CA GLN A 7 2.64 -13.59 -4.90
C GLN A 7 1.98 -12.22 -5.03
N VAL A 8 0.91 -12.11 -5.84
CA VAL A 8 0.13 -10.88 -6.02
C VAL A 8 -0.70 -10.58 -4.78
N ALA A 9 -1.34 -11.58 -4.17
CA ALA A 9 -2.14 -11.40 -2.95
C ALA A 9 -1.31 -10.81 -1.80
N ARG A 10 -0.05 -11.23 -1.65
CA ARG A 10 0.88 -10.75 -0.61
C ARG A 10 1.72 -9.53 -1.04
N SER A 11 1.44 -8.95 -2.21
CA SER A 11 2.28 -7.88 -2.77
C SER A 11 2.17 -6.56 -2.01
N SER A 12 1.00 -6.25 -1.45
CA SER A 12 0.82 -5.05 -0.63
C SER A 12 1.65 -5.13 0.64
N ASP A 13 1.47 -6.18 1.44
CA ASP A 13 2.24 -6.44 2.68
C ASP A 13 3.76 -6.42 2.44
N TYR A 14 4.21 -6.90 1.29
CA TYR A 14 5.63 -6.86 0.90
C TYR A 14 6.12 -5.43 0.62
N LEU A 15 5.33 -4.63 -0.09
CA LEU A 15 5.66 -3.23 -0.38
C LEU A 15 5.59 -2.37 0.89
N ASP A 16 4.66 -2.67 1.77
CA ASP A 16 4.44 -1.99 3.05
C ASP A 16 5.41 -2.49 4.14
N GLY A 17 6.22 -3.51 3.83
CA GLY A 17 7.26 -4.04 4.73
C GLY A 17 6.74 -4.88 5.89
N GLN A 18 5.44 -5.20 5.92
CA GLN A 18 4.77 -5.92 7.00
C GLN A 18 5.04 -7.44 7.03
N LEU A 19 5.70 -7.98 6.00
CA LEU A 19 6.05 -9.39 5.95
C LEU A 19 7.22 -9.78 6.84
N THR A 20 7.16 -11.00 7.37
CA THR A 20 8.28 -11.60 8.11
C THR A 20 9.50 -11.82 7.21
N PHE A 21 10.69 -11.96 7.82
CA PHE A 21 11.94 -12.13 7.07
C PHE A 21 11.92 -13.35 6.15
N ARG A 22 11.28 -14.45 6.58
CA ARG A 22 11.12 -15.69 5.80
C ARG A 22 10.22 -15.48 4.58
N GLU A 23 9.10 -14.79 4.75
CA GLU A 23 8.15 -14.52 3.65
C GLU A 23 8.78 -13.59 2.61
N ARG A 24 9.55 -12.60 3.07
CA ARG A 24 10.29 -11.69 2.19
C ARG A 24 11.30 -12.46 1.32
N LEU A 25 11.94 -13.49 1.86
CA LEU A 25 12.86 -14.35 1.11
C LEU A 25 12.12 -15.17 0.04
N PHE A 26 10.98 -15.79 0.39
CA PHE A 26 10.19 -16.55 -0.58
C PHE A 26 9.66 -15.69 -1.73
N MET A 27 9.22 -14.46 -1.44
CA MET A 27 8.82 -13.52 -2.49
C MET A 27 10.00 -13.10 -3.36
N ARG A 28 11.17 -12.80 -2.78
CA ARG A 28 12.38 -12.51 -3.57
C ARG A 28 12.74 -13.67 -4.48
N GLN A 29 12.71 -14.91 -3.99
CA GLN A 29 12.99 -16.09 -4.79
C GLN A 29 12.04 -16.17 -5.99
N HIS A 30 10.73 -16.03 -5.80
CA HIS A 30 9.77 -16.10 -6.91
C HIS A 30 9.98 -14.97 -7.94
N LEU A 31 10.29 -13.74 -7.50
CA LEU A 31 10.63 -12.62 -8.39
C LEU A 31 11.93 -12.83 -9.19
N LEU A 32 12.83 -13.69 -8.71
CA LEU A 32 14.02 -14.09 -9.46
C LEU A 32 13.65 -14.93 -10.69
N PHE A 33 12.71 -15.86 -10.56
CA PHE A 33 12.32 -16.80 -11.61
C PHE A 33 11.15 -16.33 -12.48
N CYS A 34 10.23 -15.51 -11.96
CA CYS A 34 9.04 -15.07 -12.69
C CYS A 34 9.16 -13.63 -13.21
N GLY A 35 9.33 -13.49 -14.53
CA GLY A 35 9.42 -12.19 -15.20
C GLY A 35 8.12 -11.36 -15.12
N HIS A 36 6.96 -12.01 -15.15
CA HIS A 36 5.65 -11.35 -15.05
C HIS A 36 5.45 -10.68 -13.69
N CYS A 37 5.69 -11.41 -12.60
CA CYS A 37 5.60 -10.86 -11.25
C CYS A 37 6.65 -9.77 -11.03
N ARG A 38 7.85 -9.88 -11.62
CA ARG A 38 8.85 -8.80 -11.58
C ARG A 38 8.37 -7.54 -12.29
N ARG A 39 7.70 -7.65 -13.44
CA ARG A 39 7.09 -6.51 -14.14
C ARG A 39 5.98 -5.88 -13.30
N PHE A 40 5.09 -6.69 -12.75
CA PHE A 40 4.01 -6.24 -11.86
C PHE A 40 4.57 -5.46 -10.65
N MET A 41 5.55 -6.00 -9.94
CA MET A 41 6.16 -5.31 -8.79
C MET A 41 6.84 -4.00 -9.17
N ARG A 42 7.42 -3.89 -10.38
CA ARG A 42 7.97 -2.63 -10.87
C ARG A 42 6.86 -1.59 -11.11
N GLN A 43 5.73 -1.99 -11.68
CA GLN A 43 4.58 -1.10 -11.89
C GLN A 43 4.01 -0.62 -10.55
N MET A 44 3.84 -1.51 -9.58
CA MET A 44 3.34 -1.13 -8.24
C MET A 44 4.27 -0.14 -7.54
N ARG A 45 5.59 -0.33 -7.62
CA ARG A 45 6.56 0.63 -7.07
C ARG A 45 6.51 1.98 -7.77
N LEU A 46 6.30 2.00 -9.08
CA LEU A 46 6.15 3.24 -9.83
C LEU A 46 4.90 4.00 -9.37
N ILE A 47 3.77 3.30 -9.23
CA ILE A 47 2.52 3.89 -8.71
C ILE A 47 2.76 4.48 -7.30
N GLN A 48 3.39 3.74 -6.39
CA GLN A 48 3.71 4.26 -5.05
C GLN A 48 4.62 5.49 -5.09
N ALA A 49 5.65 5.48 -5.95
CA ALA A 49 6.53 6.63 -6.11
C ALA A 49 5.77 7.85 -6.64
N THR A 50 4.90 7.66 -7.63
CA THR A 50 4.04 8.72 -8.18
C THR A 50 3.08 9.27 -7.13
N LEU A 51 2.47 8.42 -6.31
CA LEU A 51 1.57 8.86 -5.24
C LEU A 51 2.29 9.65 -4.16
N ARG A 52 3.54 9.30 -3.84
CA ARG A 52 4.35 10.02 -2.82
C ARG A 52 4.80 11.41 -3.26
N ILE A 53 4.91 11.67 -4.56
CA ILE A 53 5.30 12.98 -5.10
C ILE A 53 4.08 13.84 -5.47
N LEU A 54 2.88 13.28 -5.40
CA LEU A 54 1.67 14.02 -5.69
C LEU A 54 1.48 15.06 -4.59
N PRO A 55 1.26 16.34 -4.93
CA PRO A 55 0.98 17.36 -3.92
C PRO A 55 -0.24 16.91 -3.11
N GLU A 56 -0.10 16.96 -1.78
CA GLU A 56 -1.21 16.70 -0.89
C GLU A 56 -2.30 17.72 -1.23
N PRO A 57 -3.52 17.29 -1.60
CA PRO A 57 -4.57 18.25 -1.89
C PRO A 57 -4.81 19.08 -0.63
N GLU A 58 -4.77 20.41 -0.78
CA GLU A 58 -5.21 21.30 0.28
C GLU A 58 -6.66 20.95 0.60
N VAL A 59 -6.88 20.37 1.78
CA VAL A 59 -8.23 20.08 2.25
C VAL A 59 -8.86 21.43 2.57
N ALA A 60 -9.59 21.97 1.60
CA ALA A 60 -10.40 23.15 1.81
C ALA A 60 -11.32 22.89 3.02
N ASP A 61 -11.22 23.76 4.03
CA ASP A 61 -12.01 23.70 5.26
C ASP A 61 -11.74 22.47 6.15
N ALA A 62 -10.47 22.11 6.34
CA ALA A 62 -10.07 21.08 7.32
C ALA A 62 -10.58 21.39 8.75
N GLU A 63 -10.64 22.68 9.12
CA GLU A 63 -11.15 23.13 10.42
C GLU A 63 -12.66 22.91 10.55
N GLY A 64 -13.47 23.32 9.56
CA GLY A 64 -14.91 23.07 9.57
C GLY A 64 -15.26 21.58 9.54
N LEU A 65 -14.47 20.76 8.84
CA LEU A 65 -14.61 19.30 8.91
C LEU A 65 -14.32 18.76 10.32
N ALA A 66 -13.24 19.22 10.96
CA ALA A 66 -12.88 18.80 12.31
C ALA A 66 -13.96 19.20 13.34
N GLU A 67 -14.52 20.39 13.22
CA GLU A 67 -15.58 20.88 14.11
C GLU A 67 -16.87 20.07 13.97
N ARG A 68 -17.26 19.72 12.73
CA ARG A 68 -18.41 18.83 12.48
C ARG A 68 -18.19 17.45 13.08
N LEU A 69 -17.02 16.84 12.88
CA LEU A 69 -16.70 15.54 13.48
C LEU A 69 -16.73 15.58 15.02
N ALA A 70 -16.23 16.65 15.63
CA ALA A 70 -16.28 16.85 17.07
C ALA A 70 -17.72 17.04 17.60
N SER A 71 -18.59 17.71 16.83
CA SER A 71 -20.01 17.87 17.20
C SER A 71 -20.78 16.55 17.14
N GLU A 72 -20.52 15.70 16.14
CA GLU A 72 -21.14 14.37 15.99
C GLU A 72 -20.74 13.44 17.14
N LEU A 73 -19.45 13.42 17.51
CA LEU A 73 -18.97 12.61 18.63
C LEU A 73 -19.60 13.01 19.98
N LYS A 74 -19.92 14.29 20.17
CA LYS A 74 -20.61 14.79 21.37
C LYS A 74 -22.11 14.52 21.38
N HIS A 75 -22.75 14.41 20.21
CA HIS A 75 -24.18 14.10 20.11
C HIS A 75 -24.48 12.61 20.26
N ASN A 76 -23.51 11.76 19.94
CA ASN A 76 -23.65 10.30 20.00
C ASN A 76 -23.09 9.69 21.32
N SER A 77 -22.78 10.53 22.31
CA SER A 77 -22.42 10.15 23.69
C SER A 77 -23.53 10.53 24.67
#